data_AF-A0A4U7E6J8-F1
#
_entry.id   AF-A0A4U7E6J8-F1
#
_cell.length_a   1.000
_cell.length_b   1.000
_cell.length_c   1.000
_cell.angle_alpha   90.00
_cell.angle_beta   90.00
_cell.angle_gamma   90.00
#
_symmetry.space_group_name_H-M   'P 1'
#
loop_
_entity.id
_entity.type
_entity.pdbx_description
1 polymer ?
#
loop_
_entity_poly.entity_id
_entity_poly.type
_entity_poly.pdbx_seq_one_letter_code
_entity_poly.pdbx_strand_id
1 'polypeptide(L)'
;MTARNPIAARTLAVRGAGTFLIGVAVNLALGWIALTGGLVALTEFFRYPPIVVWTLLGTIGAAVIYGALTRFSATPDRTFVRVAVAALVLSFVPDVGLLVAVEGVTTSEAVALMALHVPPAITAMIALPNTPFGR
;
A
#
# COMPACT_ATOMS: atom_id res chain seq x y z
N MET A 1 -14.96 25.53 18.46
CA MET A 1 -14.47 24.40 17.63
C MET A 1 -15.61 23.95 16.74
N THR A 2 -15.58 24.28 15.45
CA THR A 2 -16.56 23.79 14.49
C THR A 2 -16.48 22.26 14.42
N ALA A 3 -17.61 21.58 14.53
CA ALA A 3 -17.69 20.14 14.35
C ALA A 3 -17.12 19.81 12.96
N ARG A 4 -15.95 19.18 12.91
CA ARG A 4 -15.37 18.69 11.67
C ARG A 4 -16.25 17.53 11.20
N ASN A 5 -16.84 17.65 10.01
CA ASN A 5 -17.61 16.57 9.42
C ASN A 5 -16.64 15.47 8.98
N PRO A 6 -16.65 14.30 9.64
CA PRO A 6 -15.81 13.18 9.22
C PRO A 6 -16.25 12.69 7.84
N ILE A 7 -15.34 12.04 7.11
CA ILE A 7 -15.70 11.47 5.81
C ILE A 7 -16.85 10.47 5.96
N ALA A 8 -17.84 10.54 5.06
CA ALA A 8 -18.92 9.58 5.03
C ALA A 8 -18.38 8.17 4.76
N ALA A 9 -18.86 7.18 5.53
CA ALA A 9 -18.41 5.80 5.43
C ALA A 9 -18.53 5.23 4.00
N ARG A 10 -19.61 5.57 3.29
CA ARG A 10 -19.81 5.17 1.89
C ARG A 10 -18.73 5.74 0.97
N THR A 11 -18.38 7.01 1.11
CA THR A 11 -17.33 7.65 0.30
C THR A 11 -15.97 7.01 0.58
N LEU A 12 -15.66 6.76 1.86
CA LEU A 12 -14.44 6.08 2.25
C LEU A 12 -14.38 4.66 1.69
N ALA A 13 -15.49 3.91 1.74
CA ALA A 13 -15.58 2.56 1.19
C ALA A 13 -15.36 2.53 -0.33
N VAL A 14 -15.98 3.46 -1.08
CA VAL A 14 -15.79 3.56 -2.53
C VAL A 14 -14.35 3.91 -2.88
N ARG A 15 -13.74 4.89 -2.19
CA ARG A 15 -12.34 5.28 -2.40
C ARG A 15 -11.38 4.15 -2.03
N GLY A 16 -11.63 3.45 -0.92
CA GLY A 16 -10.87 2.29 -0.49
C GLY A 16 -10.95 1.13 -1.48
N ALA A 17 -12.15 0.82 -1.98
CA ALA A 17 -12.34 -0.20 -3.01
C ALA A 17 -11.60 0.16 -4.30
N GLY A 18 -11.68 1.40 -4.77
CA GLY A 18 -10.91 1.87 -5.93
C GLY A 18 -9.40 1.78 -5.71
N THR A 19 -8.93 2.13 -4.51
CA THR A 19 -7.51 2.00 -4.10
C THR A 19 -7.03 0.55 -4.20
N PHE A 20 -7.82 -0.38 -3.65
CA PHE A 20 -7.53 -1.81 -3.71
C PHE A 20 -7.53 -2.34 -5.15
N LEU A 21 -8.58 -2.07 -5.93
CA LEU A 21 -8.72 -2.59 -7.29
C LEU A 21 -7.58 -2.11 -8.20
N ILE A 22 -7.20 -0.84 -8.12
CA ILE A 22 -6.09 -0.30 -8.91
C ILE A 22 -4.76 -0.87 -8.40
N GLY A 23 -4.54 -0.85 -7.08
CA GLY A 23 -3.31 -1.36 -6.47
C GLY A 23 -3.05 -2.84 -6.79
N VAL A 24 -4.09 -3.67 -6.68
CA VAL A 24 -3.98 -5.11 -6.94
C VAL A 24 -3.77 -5.40 -8.42
N ALA A 25 -4.44 -4.68 -9.33
CA ALA A 25 -4.23 -4.84 -10.76
C ALA A 25 -2.78 -4.54 -11.16
N VAL A 26 -2.21 -3.44 -10.64
CA VAL A 26 -0.81 -3.08 -10.89
C VAL A 26 0.14 -4.10 -10.24
N ASN A 27 -0.10 -4.51 -9.00
CA ASN A 27 0.74 -5.49 -8.31
C ASN A 27 0.74 -6.87 -8.99
N LEU A 28 -0.41 -7.32 -9.51
CA LEU A 28 -0.49 -8.56 -10.28
C LEU A 28 0.31 -8.46 -11.58
N ALA A 29 0.27 -7.31 -12.27
CA ALA A 29 1.10 -7.07 -13.45
C ALA A 29 2.59 -7.04 -13.12
N LEU A 30 2.99 -6.40 -12.02
CA LEU A 30 4.39 -6.38 -11.55
C LEU A 30 4.87 -7.78 -11.14
N GLY A 31 4.05 -8.55 -10.43
CA GLY A 31 4.34 -9.92 -10.07
C GLY A 31 4.51 -10.82 -11.30
N TRP A 32 3.64 -10.66 -12.30
CA TRP A 32 3.77 -11.34 -13.58
C TRP A 32 5.08 -11.00 -14.30
N ILE A 33 5.46 -9.72 -14.35
CA ILE A 33 6.73 -9.26 -14.95
C ILE A 33 7.93 -9.87 -14.19
N ALA A 34 7.89 -9.86 -12.86
CA ALA A 34 8.96 -10.42 -12.05
C ALA A 34 9.17 -11.93 -12.29
N LEU A 35 8.07 -12.68 -12.38
CA LEU A 35 8.10 -14.12 -12.66
C LEU A 35 8.57 -14.43 -14.08
N THR A 36 8.02 -13.75 -15.08
CA THR A 36 8.35 -14.01 -16.49
C THR A 36 9.72 -13.50 -16.90
N GLY A 37 10.22 -12.45 -16.25
CA GLY A 37 11.55 -11.89 -16.47
C GLY A 37 12.68 -12.62 -15.74
N GLY A 38 12.38 -13.66 -14.94
CA GLY A 38 13.39 -14.38 -14.15
C GLY A 38 14.06 -13.49 -13.11
N LEU A 39 13.37 -12.46 -12.61
CA LEU A 39 13.92 -11.51 -11.63
C LEU A 39 13.96 -12.11 -10.20
N VAL A 40 13.30 -13.25 -10.02
CA VAL A 40 13.04 -13.89 -8.74
C VAL A 40 13.32 -15.39 -8.81
N ALA A 41 13.99 -15.93 -7.78
CA ALA A 41 14.32 -17.34 -7.62
C ALA A 41 13.23 -18.09 -6.82
N LEU A 42 12.78 -17.52 -5.71
CA LEU A 42 11.69 -17.94 -4.84
C LEU A 42 10.36 -17.32 -5.29
N THR A 43 9.66 -18.06 -6.15
CA THR A 43 8.39 -17.61 -6.76
C THR A 43 7.21 -17.53 -5.80
N GLU A 44 7.30 -18.11 -4.60
CA GLU A 44 6.20 -18.23 -3.64
C GLU A 44 5.62 -16.89 -3.19
N PHE A 45 6.46 -15.87 -3.01
CA PHE A 45 6.02 -14.53 -2.63
C PHE A 45 5.29 -13.78 -3.75
N PHE A 46 5.54 -14.17 -5.00
CA PHE A 46 4.99 -13.53 -6.20
C PHE A 46 3.75 -14.25 -6.75
N ARG A 47 3.28 -15.31 -6.07
CA ARG A 47 2.02 -15.96 -6.42
C ARG A 47 0.84 -15.00 -6.18
N TYR A 48 -0.22 -15.20 -6.94
CA TYR A 48 -1.39 -14.32 -6.88
C TYR A 48 -2.06 -14.23 -5.50
N PRO A 49 -2.28 -15.34 -4.74
CA PRO A 49 -2.97 -15.23 -3.46
C PRO A 49 -2.24 -14.34 -2.44
N PRO A 50 -0.91 -14.49 -2.21
CA PRO A 50 -0.15 -13.55 -1.38
C PRO A 50 -0.30 -12.09 -1.83
N ILE A 51 -0.10 -11.80 -3.11
CA ILE A 51 -0.18 -10.43 -3.65
C ILE A 51 -1.54 -9.79 -3.33
N VAL A 52 -2.63 -10.52 -3.57
CA VAL A 52 -3.99 -10.01 -3.34
C VAL A 52 -4.24 -9.77 -1.85
N VAL A 53 -3.89 -10.73 -0.98
CA VAL A 53 -4.13 -10.63 0.48
C VAL A 53 -3.35 -9.47 1.08
N TRP A 54 -2.06 -9.34 0.77
CA TRP A 54 -1.24 -8.26 1.32
C TRP A 54 -1.66 -6.88 0.81
N THR A 55 -2.03 -6.79 -0.48
CA THR A 55 -2.57 -5.54 -1.04
C THR A 55 -3.90 -5.16 -0.37
N LEU A 56 -4.78 -6.12 -0.11
CA LEU A 56 -6.04 -5.89 0.58
C LEU A 56 -5.81 -5.39 2.01
N LEU A 57 -4.94 -6.05 2.78
CA LEU A 57 -4.61 -5.65 4.16
C LEU A 57 -4.03 -4.23 4.21
N GLY A 58 -3.08 -3.91 3.34
CA GLY A 58 -2.48 -2.58 3.28
C GLY A 58 -3.50 -1.48 2.93
N THR A 59 -4.39 -1.74 1.97
CA THR A 59 -5.39 -0.76 1.53
C THR A 59 -6.55 -0.59 2.52
N ILE A 60 -6.97 -1.65 3.22
CA ILE A 60 -7.88 -1.55 4.36
C ILE A 60 -7.25 -0.71 5.48
N GLY A 61 -6.00 -1.01 5.84
CA GLY A 61 -5.26 -0.25 6.86
C GLY A 61 -5.19 1.24 6.53
N ALA A 62 -4.85 1.57 5.28
CA ALA A 62 -4.82 2.95 4.80
C ALA A 62 -6.19 3.64 4.90
N ALA A 63 -7.27 2.98 4.48
CA ALA A 63 -8.63 3.53 4.58
C ALA A 63 -9.05 3.77 6.03
N VAL A 64 -8.75 2.83 6.94
CA VAL A 64 -9.03 2.97 8.38
C VAL A 64 -8.27 4.15 8.97
N ILE A 65 -6.96 4.25 8.70
CA ILE A 65 -6.12 5.36 9.18
C ILE A 65 -6.65 6.70 8.67
N TYR A 66 -6.94 6.81 7.37
CA TYR A 66 -7.48 8.05 6.81
C TYR A 66 -8.83 8.41 7.44
N GLY A 67 -9.74 7.44 7.57
CA GLY A 67 -11.02 7.63 8.25
C GLY A 67 -10.86 8.12 9.70
N ALA A 68 -9.91 7.57 10.45
CA ALA A 68 -9.57 8.04 11.79
C ALA A 68 -9.01 9.47 11.77
N LEU A 69 -8.09 9.78 10.84
CA LEU A 69 -7.52 11.12 10.71
C LEU A 69 -8.56 12.18 10.38
N THR A 70 -9.60 11.88 9.59
CA THR A 70 -10.70 12.84 9.36
C THR A 70 -11.48 13.20 10.62
N ARG A 71 -11.46 12.35 11.65
CA ARG A 71 -12.09 12.60 12.96
C ARG A 71 -11.16 13.35 13.91
N PHE A 72 -9.88 12.98 13.93
CA PHE A 72 -8.96 13.40 14.99
C PHE A 72 -7.92 14.45 14.55
N SER A 73 -7.52 14.50 13.27
CA SER A 73 -6.45 15.39 12.76
C SER A 73 -6.98 16.69 12.18
N ALA A 74 -6.38 17.83 12.54
CA ALA A 74 -6.74 19.15 11.99
C ALA A 74 -6.40 19.28 10.50
N THR A 75 -5.43 18.49 10.03
CA THR A 75 -4.95 18.45 8.64
C THR A 75 -4.94 17.00 8.14
N PRO A 76 -6.12 16.35 7.99
CA PRO A 76 -6.21 14.91 7.77
C PRO A 76 -5.42 14.45 6.54
N ASP A 77 -5.55 15.16 5.41
CA ASP A 77 -4.93 14.80 4.13
C ASP A 77 -3.39 14.86 4.21
N ARG A 78 -2.85 15.97 4.72
CA ARG A 78 -1.39 16.15 4.89
C ARG A 78 -0.81 15.18 5.91
N THR A 79 -1.52 14.94 7.02
CA THR A 79 -1.09 13.97 8.03
C THR A 79 -1.14 12.55 7.47
N PHE A 80 -2.17 12.20 6.71
CA PHE A 80 -2.30 10.89 6.09
C PHE A 80 -1.14 10.60 5.16
N VAL A 81 -0.77 11.53 4.29
CA VAL A 81 0.34 11.33 3.34
C VAL A 81 1.66 11.14 4.06
N ARG A 82 1.92 11.88 5.15
CA ARG A 82 3.11 11.66 5.98
C ARG A 82 3.12 10.26 6.61
N VAL A 83 1.98 9.82 7.13
CA VAL A 83 1.82 8.47 7.71
C VAL A 83 1.96 7.40 6.63
N ALA A 84 1.39 7.60 5.45
CA ALA A 84 1.47 6.67 4.32
C ALA A 84 2.91 6.54 3.79
N VAL A 85 3.65 7.65 3.68
CA VAL A 85 5.07 7.63 3.32
C VAL A 85 5.90 6.91 4.39
N ALA A 86 5.67 7.20 5.68
CA ALA A 86 6.35 6.50 6.76
C ALA A 86 6.03 5.00 6.76
N ALA A 87 4.76 4.64 6.59
CA ALA A 87 4.31 3.26 6.52
C ALA A 87 4.90 2.53 5.31
N LEU A 88 5.00 3.19 4.14
CA LEU A 88 5.66 2.64 2.95
C LEU A 88 7.13 2.31 3.24
N VAL A 89 7.88 3.27 3.79
CA VAL A 89 9.30 3.06 4.13
C VAL A 89 9.46 1.95 5.18
N LEU A 90 8.63 1.95 6.23
CA LEU A 90 8.65 0.90 7.25
C LEU A 90 8.25 -0.47 6.68
N SER A 91 7.39 -0.49 5.67
CA SER A 91 6.94 -1.75 5.05
C SER A 91 8.02 -2.46 4.23
N PHE A 92 9.16 -1.80 3.97
CA PHE A 92 10.34 -2.43 3.36
C PHE A 92 11.18 -3.22 4.37
N VAL A 93 10.98 -3.00 5.68
CA VAL A 93 11.77 -3.69 6.73
C VAL A 93 11.60 -5.21 6.66
N PRO A 94 10.38 -5.78 6.50
CA PRO A 94 10.21 -7.21 6.25
C PRO A 94 10.98 -7.72 5.04
N ASP A 95 11.03 -6.97 3.93
CA ASP A 95 11.72 -7.39 2.71
C ASP A 95 13.26 -7.41 2.90
N VAL A 96 13.80 -6.41 3.61
CA VAL A 96 15.20 -6.44 4.05
C VAL A 96 15.43 -7.61 5.00
N GLY A 97 14.48 -7.88 5.90
CA GLY A 97 14.50 -9.03 6.81
C GLY A 97 14.62 -10.36 6.06
N LEU A 98 13.84 -10.54 4.99
CA LEU A 98 13.93 -11.73 4.13
C LEU A 98 15.31 -11.85 3.50
N LEU A 99 15.85 -10.76 2.96
CA LEU A 99 17.18 -10.73 2.34
C LEU A 99 18.31 -11.15 3.29
N VAL A 100 18.22 -10.79 4.58
CA VAL A 100 19.27 -11.08 5.56
C VAL A 100 19.06 -12.41 6.30
N ALA A 101 17.82 -12.89 6.41
CA ALA A 101 17.47 -14.01 7.28
C ALA A 101 17.09 -15.30 6.53
N VAL A 102 16.74 -15.22 5.24
CA VAL A 102 16.29 -16.37 4.45
C VAL A 102 17.32 -16.72 3.38
N GLU A 103 17.88 -17.92 3.48
CA GLU A 103 18.82 -18.43 2.50
C GLU A 103 18.14 -18.57 1.12
N GLY A 104 18.80 -18.08 0.07
CA GLY A 104 18.29 -18.13 -1.29
C GLY A 104 17.47 -16.90 -1.72
N VAL A 105 17.14 -15.97 -0.82
CA VAL A 105 16.56 -14.67 -1.21
C VAL A 105 17.66 -13.79 -1.79
N THR A 106 17.44 -13.32 -3.02
CA THR A 106 18.33 -12.44 -3.78
C THR A 106 17.98 -10.97 -3.56
N THR A 107 18.94 -10.08 -3.83
CA THR A 107 18.71 -8.63 -3.77
C THR A 107 17.61 -8.18 -4.75
N SER A 108 17.53 -8.78 -5.93
CA SER A 108 16.49 -8.45 -6.92
C SER A 108 15.10 -8.83 -6.42
N GLU A 109 14.97 -9.93 -5.69
CA GLU A 109 13.72 -10.34 -5.05
C GLU A 109 13.27 -9.38 -3.97
N ALA A 110 14.17 -9.02 -3.05
CA ALA A 110 13.84 -8.07 -2.01
C ALA A 110 13.39 -6.73 -2.60
N VAL A 111 14.08 -6.23 -3.63
CA VAL A 111 13.68 -5.01 -4.35
C VAL A 111 12.34 -5.19 -5.08
N ALA A 112 12.10 -6.34 -5.71
CA ALA A 112 10.84 -6.61 -6.39
C ALA A 112 9.67 -6.71 -5.39
N LEU A 113 9.88 -7.27 -4.20
CA LEU A 113 8.89 -7.27 -3.12
C LEU A 113 8.59 -5.86 -2.64
N MET A 114 9.61 -5.06 -2.32
CA MET A 114 9.44 -3.64 -1.95
C MET A 114 8.66 -2.87 -3.02
N ALA A 115 8.91 -3.14 -4.30
CA ALA A 115 8.21 -2.51 -5.40
C ALA A 115 6.70 -2.80 -5.38
N LEU A 116 6.24 -3.95 -4.89
CA LEU A 116 4.80 -4.27 -4.75
C LEU A 116 4.10 -3.42 -3.68
N HIS A 117 4.83 -2.78 -2.75
CA HIS A 117 4.23 -1.89 -1.76
C HIS A 117 3.92 -0.50 -2.34
N VAL A 118 4.61 -0.11 -3.42
CA VAL A 118 4.55 1.24 -3.97
C VAL A 118 3.21 1.55 -4.65
N PRO A 119 2.67 0.71 -5.56
CA PRO A 119 1.39 0.99 -6.21
C PRO A 119 0.22 1.20 -5.23
N PRO A 120 -0.06 0.32 -4.26
CA PRO A 120 -1.17 0.54 -3.33
C PRO A 120 -0.94 1.76 -2.42
N ALA A 121 0.30 2.10 -2.08
CA ALA A 121 0.60 3.31 -1.31
C ALA A 121 0.33 4.58 -2.13
N ILE A 122 0.77 4.62 -3.39
CA ILE A 122 0.52 5.74 -4.30
C ILE A 122 -0.98 5.91 -4.54
N THR A 123 -1.70 4.83 -4.87
CA THR A 123 -3.15 4.90 -5.09
C THR A 123 -3.87 5.37 -3.84
N ALA A 124 -3.45 4.95 -2.65
CA ALA A 124 -4.02 5.41 -1.39
C ALA A 124 -3.82 6.92 -1.18
N MET A 125 -2.61 7.44 -1.45
CA MET A 125 -2.28 8.87 -1.34
C MET A 125 -3.00 9.76 -2.37
N ILE A 126 -3.45 9.19 -3.48
CA ILE A 126 -4.25 9.89 -4.49
C ILE A 126 -5.74 9.82 -4.15
N ALA A 127 -6.25 8.63 -3.84
CA ALA A 127 -7.67 8.33 -3.86
C ALA A 127 -8.37 8.53 -2.52
N LEU A 128 -7.67 8.36 -1.39
CA LEU A 128 -8.29 8.49 -0.05
C LEU A 128 -8.45 9.96 0.37
N PRO A 129 -7.38 10.79 0.37
CA PRO A 129 -7.47 12.22 0.64
C PRO A 129 -8.52 12.96 -0.20
N ASN A 130 -8.98 14.11 0.27
CA ASN A 130 -9.76 15.03 -0.58
C ASN A 130 -8.84 15.78 -1.55
N THR A 131 -7.61 16.08 -1.13
CA THR A 131 -6.57 16.61 -2.00
C THR A 131 -5.49 15.54 -2.25
N PRO A 132 -5.29 15.12 -3.51
CA PRO A 132 -4.25 14.13 -3.84
C PRO A 132 -2.88 14.57 -3.31
N PHE A 133 -2.19 13.65 -2.63
CA PHE A 133 -0.90 13.90 -1.98
C PHE A 133 -0.94 14.97 -0.86
N GLY A 134 -2.12 15.29 -0.32
CA GLY A 134 -2.26 16.17 0.84
C GLY A 134 -1.89 17.62 0.56
N ARG A 135 -2.08 18.05 -0.70
CA ARG A 135 -1.84 19.40 -1.21
C ARG A 135 -2.88 20.40 -0.71
#